data_AF-A0A935DZD8-F1
#
_entry.id   AF-A0A935DZD8-F1
#
_cell.length_a   1.000
_cell.length_b   1.000
_cell.length_c   1.000
_cell.angle_alpha   90.00
_cell.angle_beta   90.00
_cell.angle_gamma   90.00
#
_symmetry.space_group_name_H-M   'P 1'
#
loop_
_entity.id
_entity.type
_entity.pdbx_description
1 polymer ?
#
loop_
_entity_poly.entity_id
_entity_poly.type
_entity_poly.pdbx_seq_one_letter_code
_entity_poly.pdbx_strand_id
1 'polypeptide(L)'
;MHLTFHWSGTLRRSRLRTVSSGDEQAESRRTWKRFPYGDRIYRYGGTALQSNWSRLHRGDREPYPSVDSLDALLRANPALAPSVPSAEVLVPILEDAWRAYHAGDFADAVDRGLAAGPVGLVVSARAAAVYASHLEENEARRIAILKGVVESCSALVQLAPNWANAWYVHGLALGRFSQNISVVRALSQGLGGKVRDSLQRAIDLEPGHADAHVGLGSTMPR
;
A
#
# COMPACT_ATOMS: atom_id res chain seq x y z
N MET A 1 -13.70 -45.62 18.42
CA MET A 1 -13.50 -44.86 17.17
C MET A 1 -12.77 -43.57 17.52
N HIS A 2 -11.45 -43.49 17.32
CA HIS A 2 -10.67 -42.26 17.51
C HIS A 2 -10.43 -41.62 16.13
N LEU A 3 -10.99 -40.44 15.91
CA LEU A 3 -10.69 -39.60 14.74
C LEU A 3 -9.51 -38.70 15.09
N THR A 4 -8.35 -38.96 14.49
CA THR A 4 -7.19 -38.05 14.52
C THR A 4 -7.31 -37.06 13.36
N PHE A 5 -7.49 -35.78 13.68
CA PHE A 5 -7.53 -34.71 12.70
C PHE A 5 -6.08 -34.26 12.39
N HIS A 6 -5.60 -34.58 11.18
CA HIS A 6 -4.26 -34.21 10.72
C HIS A 6 -4.23 -32.74 10.26
N TRP A 7 -3.65 -31.86 11.09
CA TRP A 7 -3.52 -30.42 10.83
C TRP A 7 -2.48 -30.04 9.75
N SER A 8 -1.66 -30.99 9.27
CA SER A 8 -0.52 -30.69 8.40
C SER A 8 -0.88 -30.41 6.93
N GLY A 9 -2.07 -30.80 6.46
CA GLY A 9 -2.48 -30.61 5.06
C GLY A 9 -2.91 -29.18 4.71
N THR A 10 -3.49 -28.45 5.67
CA THR A 10 -4.10 -27.13 5.45
C THR A 10 -3.06 -26.03 5.26
N LEU A 11 -1.96 -26.08 6.02
CA LEU A 11 -0.87 -25.10 5.94
C LEU A 11 -0.10 -25.19 4.60
N ARG A 12 0.11 -26.41 4.09
CA ARG A 12 0.80 -26.61 2.80
C ARG A 12 -0.04 -26.10 1.62
N ARG A 13 -1.36 -26.34 1.64
CA ARG A 13 -2.28 -25.81 0.61
C ARG A 13 -2.42 -24.29 0.68
N SER A 14 -2.46 -23.71 1.88
CA SER A 14 -2.45 -22.25 2.08
C SER A 14 -1.19 -21.62 1.48
N ARG A 15 -0.01 -22.15 1.81
CA ARG A 15 1.27 -21.62 1.33
C ARG A 15 1.41 -21.73 -0.19
N LEU A 16 1.03 -22.87 -0.78
CA LEU A 16 1.02 -23.06 -2.24
C LEU A 16 0.04 -22.12 -2.95
N ARG A 17 -1.14 -21.87 -2.37
CA ARG A 17 -2.13 -20.94 -2.93
C ARG A 17 -1.64 -19.48 -2.87
N THR A 18 -0.98 -19.09 -1.79
CA THR A 18 -0.39 -17.75 -1.64
C THR A 18 0.75 -17.53 -2.63
N VAL A 19 1.62 -18.52 -2.84
CA VAL A 19 2.71 -18.45 -3.84
C VAL A 19 2.14 -18.34 -5.26
N SER A 20 1.20 -19.21 -5.66
CA SER A 20 0.53 -19.15 -6.97
C SER A 20 -0.13 -17.79 -7.23
N SER A 21 -0.84 -17.26 -6.23
CA SER A 21 -1.50 -15.95 -6.35
C SER A 21 -0.52 -14.78 -6.44
N GLY A 22 0.67 -14.91 -5.84
CA GLY A 22 1.72 -13.90 -5.91
C GLY A 22 2.36 -13.86 -7.30
N ASP A 23 2.66 -15.04 -7.85
CA ASP A 23 3.26 -15.19 -9.18
C ASP A 23 2.28 -14.75 -10.29
N GLU A 24 1.02 -15.14 -10.22
CA GLU A 24 -0.04 -14.67 -11.14
C GLU A 24 -0.20 -13.14 -11.11
N GLN A 25 -0.15 -12.54 -9.92
CA GLN A 25 -0.20 -11.08 -9.80
C GLN A 25 1.05 -10.42 -10.39
N ALA A 26 2.25 -10.99 -10.18
CA ALA A 26 3.49 -10.49 -10.77
C ALA A 26 3.47 -10.58 -12.30
N GLU A 27 2.97 -11.69 -12.85
CA GLU A 27 2.77 -11.84 -14.30
C GLU A 27 1.77 -10.82 -14.85
N SER A 28 0.67 -10.59 -14.13
CA SER A 28 -0.32 -9.58 -14.52
C SER A 28 0.28 -8.16 -14.59
N ARG A 29 1.18 -7.81 -13.65
CA ARG A 29 1.82 -6.48 -13.59
C ARG A 29 2.74 -6.21 -14.76
N ARG A 30 3.34 -7.24 -15.37
CA ARG A 30 4.14 -7.07 -16.60
C ARG A 30 3.34 -6.54 -17.79
N THR A 31 2.01 -6.66 -17.74
CA THR A 31 1.10 -6.16 -18.78
C THR A 31 0.45 -4.81 -18.45
N TRP A 32 0.82 -4.19 -17.31
CA TRP A 32 0.26 -2.91 -16.92
C TRP A 32 0.61 -1.81 -17.92
N LYS A 33 -0.39 -1.01 -18.27
CA LYS A 33 -0.20 0.14 -19.14
C LYS A 33 0.75 1.15 -18.49
N ARG A 34 1.68 1.67 -19.28
CA ARG A 34 2.57 2.76 -18.83
C ARG A 34 1.79 4.05 -18.71
N PHE A 35 2.15 4.86 -17.71
CA PHE A 35 1.65 6.21 -17.59
C PHE A 35 2.13 7.07 -18.78
N PRO A 36 1.22 7.66 -19.57
CA PRO A 36 1.59 8.31 -20.84
C PRO A 36 2.31 9.66 -20.66
N TYR A 37 2.28 10.24 -19.45
CA TYR A 37 2.88 11.54 -19.15
C TYR A 37 4.09 11.45 -18.21
N GLY A 38 4.81 10.32 -18.23
CA GLY A 38 6.03 10.08 -17.44
C GLY A 38 7.22 10.91 -17.91
N ASP A 39 7.11 12.23 -17.84
CA ASP A 39 8.12 13.18 -18.29
C ASP A 39 9.40 13.13 -17.43
N ARG A 40 10.53 13.52 -18.03
CA ARG A 40 11.84 13.55 -17.34
C ARG A 40 11.84 14.44 -16.10
N ILE A 41 10.94 15.42 -16.00
CA ILE A 41 10.83 16.35 -14.86
C ILE A 41 10.38 15.65 -13.56
N TYR A 42 9.74 14.49 -13.66
CA TYR A 42 9.28 13.70 -12.50
C TYR A 42 10.24 12.55 -12.15
N ARG A 43 11.38 12.44 -12.85
CA ARG A 43 12.40 11.43 -12.59
C ARG A 43 13.45 11.98 -11.61
N TYR A 44 13.24 11.70 -10.33
CA TYR A 44 14.08 12.20 -9.22
C TYR A 44 15.34 11.35 -8.99
N GLY A 45 16.27 11.37 -9.95
CA GLY A 45 17.55 10.65 -9.85
C GLY A 45 18.51 11.23 -8.80
N GLY A 46 19.39 10.40 -8.24
CA GLY A 46 20.38 10.81 -7.23
C GLY A 46 19.73 11.45 -6.00
N THR A 47 20.26 12.58 -5.56
CA THR A 47 19.77 13.35 -4.40
C THR A 47 18.49 14.14 -4.69
N ALA A 48 18.01 14.18 -5.94
CA ALA A 48 16.84 14.97 -6.31
C ALA A 48 15.57 14.50 -5.58
N LEU A 49 15.46 13.20 -5.26
CA LEU A 49 14.33 12.66 -4.49
C LEU A 49 14.29 13.31 -3.10
N GLN A 50 15.41 13.25 -2.37
CA GLN A 50 15.53 13.83 -1.04
C GLN A 50 15.28 15.34 -1.04
N SER A 51 15.89 16.07 -1.97
CA SER A 51 15.73 17.53 -2.08
C SER A 51 14.29 17.96 -2.36
N ASN A 52 13.47 17.10 -2.98
CA ASN A 52 12.06 17.38 -3.27
C ASN A 52 11.10 16.73 -2.27
N TRP A 53 11.59 15.92 -1.32
CA TRP A 53 10.77 15.04 -0.50
C TRP A 53 9.68 15.78 0.26
N SER A 54 10.06 16.85 0.97
CA SER A 54 9.12 17.65 1.76
C SER A 54 7.99 18.26 0.92
N ARG A 55 8.23 18.54 -0.37
CA ARG A 55 7.19 19.04 -1.28
C ARG A 55 6.29 17.90 -1.77
N LEU A 56 6.87 16.75 -2.11
CA LEU A 56 6.17 15.57 -2.61
C LEU A 56 5.27 14.94 -1.53
N HIS A 57 5.74 14.92 -0.29
CA HIS A 57 5.10 14.29 0.87
C HIS A 57 4.53 15.30 1.86
N ARG A 58 4.22 16.51 1.40
CA ARG A 58 3.61 17.55 2.24
C ARG A 58 2.20 17.17 2.72
N GLY A 59 1.45 16.45 1.90
CA GLY A 59 0.07 16.06 2.18
C GLY A 59 -0.07 14.88 3.13
N ASP A 60 0.93 14.00 3.16
CA ASP A 60 0.91 12.75 3.92
C ASP A 60 1.97 12.66 5.02
N ARG A 61 2.93 13.60 5.01
CA ARG A 61 4.03 13.70 5.97
C ARG A 61 4.83 12.41 6.10
N GLU A 62 4.91 11.63 5.02
CA GLU A 62 5.74 10.43 4.99
C GLU A 62 7.22 10.81 5.22
N PRO A 63 7.94 10.16 6.14
CA PRO A 63 9.37 10.40 6.33
C PRO A 63 10.20 9.96 5.12
N TYR A 64 11.29 10.67 4.83
CA TYR A 64 12.25 10.23 3.80
C TYR A 64 12.86 8.89 4.22
N PRO A 65 12.99 7.88 3.32
CA PRO A 65 13.66 6.63 3.63
C PRO A 65 15.12 6.87 4.03
N SER A 66 15.45 6.60 5.29
CA SER A 66 16.81 6.68 5.84
C SER A 66 16.96 5.65 6.94
N VAL A 67 18.19 5.41 7.38
CA VAL A 67 18.45 4.54 8.55
C VAL A 67 17.67 5.05 9.75
N ASP A 68 17.75 6.36 10.04
CA ASP A 68 17.08 6.97 11.18
C ASP A 68 15.54 6.85 11.12
N SER A 69 14.95 7.02 9.93
CA SER A 69 13.49 6.94 9.79
C SER A 69 12.98 5.50 9.85
N LEU A 70 13.73 4.54 9.29
CA LEU A 70 13.44 3.11 9.45
C LEU A 70 13.55 2.69 10.91
N ASP A 71 14.61 3.09 11.60
CA ASP A 71 14.80 2.78 13.01
C ASP A 71 13.67 3.37 13.88
N ALA A 72 13.24 4.60 13.58
CA ALA A 72 12.09 5.21 14.23
C ALA A 72 10.80 4.42 13.97
N LEU A 73 10.57 3.99 12.72
CA LEU A 73 9.41 3.18 12.35
C LEU A 73 9.40 1.83 13.08
N LEU A 74 10.54 1.14 13.13
CA LEU A 74 10.70 -0.15 13.80
C LEU A 74 10.54 -0.03 15.32
N ARG A 75 11.09 1.02 15.93
CA ARG A 75 10.88 1.30 17.37
C ARG A 75 9.41 1.53 17.69
N ALA A 76 8.70 2.28 16.85
CA ALA A 76 7.27 2.53 17.03
C ALA A 76 6.41 1.29 16.73
N ASN A 77 6.89 0.36 15.91
CA ASN A 77 6.16 -0.82 15.45
C ASN A 77 7.05 -2.08 15.46
N PRO A 78 7.40 -2.64 16.65
CA PRO A 78 8.37 -3.73 16.76
C PRO A 78 7.97 -5.01 16.00
N ALA A 79 6.67 -5.21 15.73
CA ALA A 79 6.18 -6.35 14.97
C ALA A 79 6.64 -6.36 13.50
N LEU A 80 7.14 -5.23 12.97
CA LEU A 80 7.77 -5.16 11.65
C LEU A 80 9.15 -5.81 11.61
N ALA A 81 9.92 -5.74 12.71
CA ALA A 81 11.33 -6.09 12.76
C ALA A 81 11.67 -7.50 12.20
N PRO A 82 10.88 -8.56 12.47
CA PRO A 82 11.18 -9.89 11.93
C PRO A 82 11.10 -9.99 10.40
N SER A 83 10.42 -9.05 9.75
CA SER A 83 10.13 -9.06 8.30
C SER A 83 10.89 -7.99 7.53
N VAL A 84 11.80 -7.26 8.18
CA VAL A 84 12.51 -6.12 7.61
C VAL A 84 13.99 -6.46 7.47
N PRO A 85 14.55 -6.42 6.24
CA PRO A 85 15.99 -6.51 6.03
C PRO A 85 16.75 -5.35 6.69
N SER A 86 18.08 -5.42 6.70
CA SER A 86 18.90 -4.32 7.22
C SER A 86 18.64 -3.01 6.44
N ALA A 87 18.82 -1.88 7.12
CA ALA A 87 18.53 -0.58 6.52
C ALA A 87 19.40 -0.29 5.28
N GLU A 88 20.63 -0.80 5.23
CA GLU A 88 21.54 -0.66 4.09
C GLU A 88 20.99 -1.29 2.81
N VAL A 89 20.22 -2.38 2.96
CA VAL A 89 19.54 -3.03 1.83
C VAL A 89 18.22 -2.34 1.53
N LEU A 90 17.47 -1.96 2.57
CA LEU A 90 16.09 -1.51 2.41
C LEU A 90 15.97 -0.07 1.91
N VAL A 91 16.84 0.84 2.37
CA VAL A 91 16.77 2.27 2.00
C VAL A 91 16.86 2.47 0.48
N PRO A 92 17.84 1.91 -0.25
CA PRO A 92 17.90 2.08 -1.71
C PRO A 92 16.66 1.54 -2.43
N ILE A 93 16.10 0.41 -1.97
CA ILE A 93 14.90 -0.18 -2.57
C ILE A 93 13.70 0.74 -2.39
N LEU A 94 13.53 1.31 -1.20
CA LEU A 94 12.43 2.24 -0.91
C LEU A 94 12.58 3.55 -1.69
N GLU A 95 13.79 4.10 -1.76
CA GLU A 95 14.03 5.29 -2.59
C GLU A 95 13.67 5.02 -4.05
N ASP A 96 14.08 3.88 -4.61
CA ASP A 96 13.75 3.53 -5.99
C ASP A 96 12.26 3.28 -6.20
N ALA A 97 11.58 2.65 -5.23
CA ALA A 97 10.13 2.46 -5.29
C ALA A 97 9.40 3.81 -5.33
N TRP A 98 9.82 4.78 -4.51
CA TRP A 98 9.28 6.14 -4.53
C TRP A 98 9.63 6.91 -5.79
N ARG A 99 10.86 6.76 -6.34
CA ARG A 99 11.23 7.31 -7.65
C ARG A 99 10.31 6.78 -8.74
N ALA A 100 10.07 5.47 -8.78
CA ALA A 100 9.19 4.84 -9.75
C ALA A 100 7.74 5.34 -9.60
N TYR A 101 7.24 5.45 -8.37
CA TYR A 101 5.90 5.98 -8.09
C TYR A 101 5.75 7.41 -8.61
N HIS A 102 6.68 8.30 -8.26
CA HIS A 102 6.63 9.70 -8.66
C HIS A 102 6.85 9.89 -10.17
N ALA A 103 7.57 8.98 -10.83
CA ALA A 103 7.74 8.96 -12.28
C ALA A 103 6.52 8.37 -13.05
N GLY A 104 5.52 7.82 -12.35
CA GLY A 104 4.38 7.13 -12.96
C GLY A 104 4.69 5.70 -13.44
N ASP A 105 5.85 5.15 -13.08
CA ASP A 105 6.27 3.78 -13.38
C ASP A 105 5.64 2.82 -12.34
N PHE A 106 4.30 2.77 -12.29
CA PHE A 106 3.54 2.16 -11.18
C PHE A 106 3.80 0.66 -10.98
N ALA A 107 4.02 -0.11 -12.05
CA ALA A 107 4.34 -1.53 -11.93
C ALA A 107 5.68 -1.74 -11.21
N ASP A 108 6.71 -0.95 -11.58
CA ASP A 108 8.03 -0.99 -10.94
C ASP A 108 7.96 -0.54 -9.48
N ALA A 109 7.16 0.50 -9.18
CA ALA A 109 6.91 0.94 -7.81
C ALA A 109 6.27 -0.16 -6.93
N VAL A 110 5.31 -0.91 -7.49
CA VAL A 110 4.70 -2.05 -6.79
C VAL A 110 5.72 -3.16 -6.57
N ASP A 111 6.46 -3.57 -7.60
CA ASP A 111 7.41 -4.67 -7.49
C ASP A 111 8.54 -4.36 -6.49
N ARG A 112 9.08 -3.14 -6.52
CA ARG A 112 10.08 -2.68 -5.54
C ARG A 112 9.50 -2.53 -4.14
N GLY A 113 8.28 -2.00 -4.01
CA GLY A 113 7.59 -1.91 -2.73
C GLY A 113 7.34 -3.29 -2.10
N LEU A 114 6.95 -4.28 -2.90
CA LEU A 114 6.78 -5.66 -2.43
C LEU A 114 8.12 -6.31 -2.05
N ALA A 115 9.20 -6.05 -2.81
CA ALA A 115 10.54 -6.52 -2.49
C ALA A 115 11.08 -5.94 -1.17
N ALA A 116 10.66 -4.73 -0.81
CA ALA A 116 10.93 -4.08 0.48
C ALA A 116 10.09 -4.64 1.65
N GLY A 117 9.22 -5.64 1.41
CA GLY A 117 8.39 -6.25 2.45
C GLY A 117 7.35 -5.28 3.03
N PRO A 118 6.93 -5.45 4.30
CA PRO A 118 5.87 -4.64 4.89
C PRO A 118 6.12 -3.12 4.86
N VAL A 119 7.38 -2.68 4.93
CA VAL A 119 7.73 -1.24 4.89
C VAL A 119 7.53 -0.65 3.49
N GLY A 120 7.65 -1.44 2.42
CA GLY A 120 7.36 -0.98 1.07
C GLY A 120 5.87 -1.04 0.68
N LEU A 121 5.00 -1.55 1.55
CA LEU A 121 3.57 -1.66 1.24
C LEU A 121 2.87 -0.30 1.10
N VAL A 122 3.34 0.77 1.75
CA VAL A 122 2.75 2.11 1.59
C VAL A 122 2.91 2.62 0.15
N VAL A 123 4.12 2.57 -0.41
CA VAL A 123 4.37 3.00 -1.79
C VAL A 123 3.71 2.04 -2.79
N SER A 124 3.77 0.72 -2.53
CA SER A 124 3.10 -0.28 -3.36
C SER A 124 1.59 -0.07 -3.42
N ALA A 125 0.94 0.18 -2.28
CA ALA A 125 -0.51 0.39 -2.21
C ALA A 125 -0.92 1.65 -2.97
N ARG A 126 -0.16 2.74 -2.83
CA ARG A 126 -0.39 3.99 -3.56
C ARG A 126 -0.27 3.79 -5.07
N ALA A 127 0.83 3.16 -5.52
CA ALA A 127 1.06 2.88 -6.93
C ALA A 127 -0.06 2.02 -7.54
N ALA A 128 -0.42 0.93 -6.87
CA ALA A 128 -1.47 0.03 -7.33
C ALA A 128 -2.85 0.70 -7.35
N ALA A 129 -3.19 1.50 -6.33
CA ALA A 129 -4.46 2.21 -6.27
C ALA A 129 -4.58 3.28 -7.37
N VAL A 130 -3.51 4.02 -7.66
CA VAL A 130 -3.47 5.00 -8.74
C VAL A 130 -3.60 4.32 -10.10
N TYR A 131 -2.83 3.25 -10.35
CA TYR A 131 -2.92 2.46 -11.58
C TYR A 131 -4.34 1.93 -11.79
N ALA A 132 -4.90 1.24 -10.79
CA ALA A 132 -6.22 0.66 -10.88
C ALA A 132 -7.31 1.71 -11.18
N SER A 133 -7.19 2.90 -10.58
CA SER A 133 -8.20 3.96 -10.72
C SER A 133 -8.14 4.70 -12.05
N HIS A 134 -6.96 4.80 -12.69
CA HIS A 134 -6.77 5.70 -13.83
C HIS A 134 -6.26 5.03 -15.11
N LEU A 135 -5.65 3.85 -15.03
CA LEU A 135 -4.99 3.19 -16.16
C LEU A 135 -5.56 1.82 -16.48
N GLU A 136 -6.07 1.10 -15.47
CA GLU A 136 -6.73 -0.19 -15.71
C GLU A 136 -8.14 0.00 -16.25
N GLU A 137 -8.39 -0.52 -17.45
CA GLU A 137 -9.69 -0.43 -18.13
C GLU A 137 -10.55 -1.67 -17.89
N ASN A 138 -9.93 -2.82 -17.59
CA ASN A 138 -10.68 -4.03 -17.30
C ASN A 138 -11.19 -4.01 -15.86
N GLU A 139 -12.51 -3.94 -15.71
CA GLU A 139 -13.19 -3.85 -14.41
C GLU A 139 -12.81 -5.01 -13.47
N ALA A 140 -12.79 -6.24 -13.97
CA ALA A 140 -12.47 -7.41 -13.15
C ALA A 140 -11.02 -7.35 -12.63
N ARG A 141 -10.06 -6.94 -13.47
CA ARG A 141 -8.66 -6.74 -13.06
C ARG A 141 -8.53 -5.60 -12.05
N ARG A 142 -9.20 -4.48 -12.29
CA ARG A 142 -9.24 -3.35 -11.35
C ARG A 142 -9.72 -3.77 -9.97
N ILE A 143 -10.85 -4.47 -9.90
CA ILE A 143 -11.41 -4.99 -8.64
C ILE A 143 -10.43 -5.95 -7.97
N ALA A 144 -9.79 -6.85 -8.75
CA ALA A 144 -8.81 -7.79 -8.22
C ALA A 144 -7.59 -7.08 -7.61
N ILE A 145 -7.04 -6.07 -8.29
CA ILE A 145 -5.92 -5.26 -7.80
C ILE A 145 -6.31 -4.55 -6.50
N LEU A 146 -7.43 -3.82 -6.50
CA LEU A 146 -7.89 -3.07 -5.33
C LEU A 146 -8.17 -3.98 -4.13
N LYS A 147 -8.75 -5.16 -4.36
CA LYS A 147 -8.97 -6.16 -3.32
C LYS A 147 -7.64 -6.64 -2.71
N GLY A 148 -6.65 -6.96 -3.54
CA GLY A 148 -5.32 -7.35 -3.08
C GLY A 148 -4.64 -6.25 -2.26
N VAL A 149 -4.79 -4.98 -2.66
CA VAL A 149 -4.27 -3.84 -1.88
C VAL A 149 -4.97 -3.73 -0.53
N VAL A 150 -6.30 -3.87 -0.47
CA VAL A 150 -7.05 -3.87 0.81
C VAL A 150 -6.56 -4.98 1.74
N GLU A 151 -6.37 -6.20 1.22
CA GLU A 151 -5.88 -7.34 2.01
C GLU A 151 -4.48 -7.06 2.57
N SER A 152 -3.55 -6.57 1.75
CA SER A 152 -2.19 -6.20 2.18
C SER A 152 -2.18 -5.06 3.19
N CYS A 153 -2.99 -4.01 2.99
CA CYS A 153 -3.06 -2.88 3.91
C CYS A 153 -3.71 -3.28 5.25
N SER A 154 -4.71 -4.16 5.22
CA SER A 154 -5.33 -4.71 6.44
C SER A 154 -4.30 -5.47 7.28
N ALA A 155 -3.44 -6.27 6.65
CA ALA A 155 -2.32 -6.92 7.34
C ALA A 155 -1.29 -5.90 7.86
N LEU A 156 -0.98 -4.88 7.05
CA LEU A 156 -0.01 -3.84 7.43
C LEU A 156 -0.43 -3.08 8.68
N VAL A 157 -1.70 -2.65 8.80
CA VAL A 157 -2.15 -1.89 9.97
C VAL A 157 -2.15 -2.70 11.28
N GLN A 158 -2.14 -4.04 11.19
CA GLN A 158 -1.92 -4.90 12.35
C GLN A 158 -0.44 -4.97 12.76
N LEU A 159 0.47 -4.95 11.78
CA LEU A 159 1.92 -4.96 12.03
C LEU A 159 2.46 -3.58 12.43
N ALA A 160 1.88 -2.52 11.88
CA ALA A 160 2.31 -1.14 12.03
C ALA A 160 1.19 -0.19 12.51
N PRO A 161 0.56 -0.47 13.67
CA PRO A 161 -0.59 0.31 14.15
C PRO A 161 -0.25 1.76 14.54
N ASN A 162 1.03 2.09 14.67
CA ASN A 162 1.54 3.43 15.02
C ASN A 162 2.13 4.17 13.80
N TRP A 163 1.83 3.72 12.57
CA TRP A 163 2.26 4.38 11.34
C TRP A 163 1.07 5.02 10.63
N ALA A 164 1.00 6.35 10.64
CA ALA A 164 -0.12 7.10 10.05
C ALA A 164 -0.37 6.72 8.57
N ASN A 165 0.70 6.61 7.78
CA ASN A 165 0.58 6.29 6.35
C ASN A 165 0.08 4.85 6.09
N ALA A 166 0.31 3.89 6.98
CA ALA A 166 -0.29 2.55 6.87
C ALA A 166 -1.82 2.62 6.95
N TRP A 167 -2.34 3.41 7.90
CA TRP A 167 -3.78 3.64 8.05
C TRP A 167 -4.37 4.45 6.90
N TYR A 168 -3.65 5.45 6.42
CA TYR A 168 -4.06 6.23 5.26
C TYR A 168 -4.21 5.36 4.01
N VAL A 169 -3.21 4.54 3.67
CA VAL A 169 -3.29 3.68 2.47
C VAL A 169 -4.36 2.60 2.61
N HIS A 170 -4.65 2.13 3.83
CA HIS A 170 -5.77 1.24 4.10
C HIS A 170 -7.12 1.94 3.81
N GLY A 171 -7.32 3.16 4.31
CA GLY A 171 -8.52 3.96 4.03
C GLY A 171 -8.68 4.29 2.54
N LEU A 172 -7.58 4.68 1.88
CA LEU A 172 -7.54 4.94 0.44
C LEU A 172 -7.96 3.68 -0.36
N ALA A 173 -7.35 2.54 -0.06
CA ALA A 173 -7.64 1.28 -0.75
C ALA A 173 -9.10 0.84 -0.57
N LEU A 174 -9.61 0.92 0.66
CA LEU A 174 -11.02 0.61 0.96
C LEU A 174 -11.98 1.54 0.19
N GLY A 175 -11.69 2.84 0.17
CA GLY A 175 -12.53 3.81 -0.55
C GLY A 175 -12.55 3.53 -2.05
N ARG A 176 -11.38 3.30 -2.67
CA ARG A 176 -11.29 2.95 -4.10
C ARG A 176 -11.96 1.62 -4.41
N PHE A 177 -11.80 0.60 -3.56
CA PHE A 177 -12.47 -0.68 -3.72
C PHE A 177 -14.00 -0.52 -3.65
N SER A 178 -14.52 0.25 -2.69
CA SER A 178 -15.97 0.49 -2.54
C SER A 178 -16.60 1.18 -3.75
N GLN A 179 -15.85 2.05 -4.43
CA GLN A 179 -16.30 2.76 -5.64
C GLN A 179 -16.44 1.83 -6.86
N ASN A 180 -15.86 0.63 -6.81
CA ASN A 180 -15.85 -0.35 -7.91
C ASN A 180 -16.67 -1.60 -7.60
N ILE A 181 -17.54 -1.56 -6.60
CA ILE A 181 -18.49 -2.64 -6.28
C ILE A 181 -19.90 -2.08 -6.10
N SER A 182 -20.91 -2.95 -6.07
CA SER A 182 -22.28 -2.51 -5.83
C SER A 182 -22.44 -1.87 -4.44
N VAL A 183 -23.33 -0.87 -4.35
CA VAL A 183 -23.66 -0.19 -3.09
C VAL A 183 -24.12 -1.19 -2.03
N VAL A 184 -24.97 -2.15 -2.41
CA VAL A 184 -25.44 -3.21 -1.50
C VAL A 184 -24.27 -4.01 -0.92
N ARG A 185 -23.26 -4.34 -1.73
CA ARG A 185 -22.06 -5.05 -1.27
C ARG A 185 -21.17 -4.17 -0.41
N ALA A 186 -21.03 -2.89 -0.73
CA ALA A 186 -20.25 -1.96 0.08
C ALA A 186 -20.89 -1.75 1.48
N LEU A 187 -22.22 -1.63 1.53
CA LEU A 187 -23.00 -1.51 2.77
C LEU A 187 -22.95 -2.80 3.60
N SER A 188 -23.19 -3.96 2.99
CA SER A 188 -23.16 -5.24 3.71
C SER A 188 -21.78 -5.57 4.30
N GLN A 189 -20.71 -5.06 3.70
CA GLN A 189 -19.34 -5.21 4.21
C GLN A 189 -18.90 -4.07 5.15
N GLY A 190 -19.76 -3.08 5.39
CA GLY A 190 -19.49 -1.94 6.27
C GLY A 190 -18.32 -1.06 5.80
N LEU A 191 -18.08 -0.96 4.49
CA LEU A 191 -16.87 -0.32 3.97
C LEU A 191 -16.79 1.17 4.30
N GLY A 192 -17.91 1.90 4.28
CA GLY A 192 -17.92 3.33 4.62
C GLY A 192 -17.41 3.61 6.05
N GLY A 193 -17.84 2.80 7.02
CA GLY A 193 -17.34 2.89 8.39
C GLY A 193 -15.84 2.61 8.46
N LYS A 194 -15.37 1.54 7.83
CA LYS A 194 -13.95 1.15 7.81
C LYS A 194 -13.06 2.21 7.16
N VAL A 195 -13.52 2.88 6.10
CA VAL A 195 -12.80 3.99 5.46
C VAL A 195 -12.64 5.13 6.47
N ARG A 196 -13.74 5.58 7.06
CA ARG A 196 -13.73 6.66 8.05
C ARG A 196 -12.80 6.33 9.22
N ASP A 197 -12.93 5.13 9.79
CA ASP A 197 -12.17 4.72 10.96
C ASP A 197 -10.66 4.65 10.64
N SER A 198 -10.29 4.18 9.44
CA SER A 198 -8.89 4.15 8.99
C SER A 198 -8.31 5.55 8.80
N LEU A 199 -9.05 6.45 8.15
CA LEU A 199 -8.58 7.82 7.92
C LEU A 199 -8.53 8.63 9.24
N GLN A 200 -9.50 8.43 10.13
CA GLN A 200 -9.47 9.04 11.46
C GLN A 200 -8.23 8.57 12.23
N ARG A 201 -7.92 7.27 12.20
CA ARG A 201 -6.72 6.75 12.86
C ARG A 201 -5.43 7.34 12.28
N ALA A 202 -5.37 7.58 10.97
CA ALA A 202 -4.23 8.26 10.34
C ALA A 202 -4.07 9.70 10.87
N ILE A 203 -5.16 10.44 11.04
CA ILE A 203 -5.17 11.81 11.58
C ILE A 203 -4.81 11.83 13.07
N ASP A 204 -5.30 10.87 13.85
CA ASP A 204 -4.96 10.79 15.27
C ASP A 204 -3.46 10.57 15.49
N LEU A 205 -2.80 9.83 14.57
CA LEU A 205 -1.36 9.60 14.59
C LEU A 205 -0.56 10.78 14.02
N GLU A 206 -1.08 11.45 12.99
CA GLU A 206 -0.47 12.61 12.37
C GLU A 206 -1.55 13.68 12.06
N PRO A 207 -1.82 14.60 12.99
CA PRO A 207 -2.88 15.61 12.83
C PRO A 207 -2.68 16.51 11.60
N GLY A 208 -1.43 16.65 11.13
CA GLY A 208 -1.08 17.40 9.93
C GLY A 208 -1.25 16.62 8.61
N HIS A 209 -1.83 15.42 8.62
CA HIS A 209 -2.01 14.58 7.43
C HIS A 209 -3.15 15.12 6.53
N ALA A 210 -2.85 16.13 5.72
CA ALA A 210 -3.83 16.82 4.86
C ALA A 210 -4.59 15.86 3.93
N ASP A 211 -3.93 14.85 3.36
CA ASP A 211 -4.59 13.90 2.44
C ASP A 211 -5.67 13.06 3.15
N ALA A 212 -5.46 12.72 4.44
CA ALA A 212 -6.44 11.99 5.23
C ALA A 212 -7.66 12.87 5.57
N HIS A 213 -7.42 14.15 5.88
CA HIS A 213 -8.50 15.14 6.05
C HIS A 213 -9.36 15.29 4.78
N VAL A 214 -8.72 15.38 3.61
CA VAL A 214 -9.43 15.41 2.31
C VAL A 214 -10.24 14.13 2.09
N GLY A 215 -9.66 12.97 2.40
CA GLY A 215 -10.34 11.69 2.32
C GLY A 215 -11.59 11.61 3.21
N LEU A 216 -11.51 12.09 4.45
CA LEU A 216 -12.67 12.14 5.36
C LEU A 216 -13.75 13.10 4.87
N GLY A 217 -13.37 14.31 4.44
CA GLY A 217 -14.31 15.28 3.89
C GLY A 217 -15.08 14.76 2.67
N SER A 218 -14.47 13.86 1.89
CA SER A 218 -15.10 13.24 0.73
C SER A 218 -16.03 12.06 1.07
N THR A 219 -15.94 11.52 2.29
CA THR A 219 -16.67 10.31 2.73
C THR A 219 -17.82 10.59 3.68
N MET A 220 -17.92 11.81 4.22
CA MET A 220 -19.06 12.22 5.03
C MET A 220 -20.20 12.72 4.12
N PRO A 221 -21.42 12.17 4.22
CA PRO A 221 -22.57 12.77 3.57
C PRO A 221 -22.77 14.20 4.14
N ARG A 222 -23.01 15.16 3.25
CA ARG A 222 -23.47 16.50 3.64
C ARG A 222 -24.85 16.42 4.29
#